data_AF-A0AAU9SDI7-F1
#
_entry.id   AF-A0AAU9SDI7-F1
#
_cell.length_a   1.000
_cell.length_b   1.000
_cell.length_c   1.000
_cell.angle_alpha   90.00
_cell.angle_beta   90.00
_cell.angle_gamma   90.00
#
_symmetry.space_group_name_H-M   'P 1'
#
loop_
_entity.id
_entity.type
_entity.pdbx_description
1 polymer ?
#
loop_
_entity_poly.entity_id
_entity_poly.type
_entity_poly.pdbx_seq_one_letter_code
_entity_poly.pdbx_strand_id
1 'polypeptide(L)'
;MIITGTTLCPRCQVDGSWTADALVFGRGTVLELEDGSSRFGLLVRKTRLSPINAELEALIWTMKIFLQISIFSMAFETDCLQLVKAIEEEEHWPTLESELEEFNMVAKNKYF
;
A
#
# COMPACT_ATOMS: atom_id res chain seq x y z
N MET A 1 3.77 9.85 -0.45
CA MET A 1 3.07 9.28 -1.64
C MET A 1 2.94 10.37 -2.69
N ILE A 2 3.41 10.16 -3.92
CA ILE A 2 3.48 11.25 -4.92
C ILE A 2 2.28 11.17 -5.85
N ILE A 3 1.32 12.07 -5.64
CA ILE A 3 0.32 12.43 -6.64
C ILE A 3 0.84 13.72 -7.29
N THR A 4 1.57 13.64 -8.41
CA THR A 4 1.61 14.63 -9.52
C THR A 4 2.79 14.42 -10.49
N GLY A 5 2.46 14.26 -11.78
CA GLY A 5 3.12 14.92 -12.93
C GLY A 5 4.47 14.41 -13.46
N THR A 6 5.34 13.82 -12.65
CA THR A 6 6.63 13.29 -13.10
C THR A 6 6.82 11.85 -12.64
N THR A 7 6.96 10.93 -13.59
CA THR A 7 7.16 9.49 -13.33
C THR A 7 8.54 9.27 -12.70
N LEU A 8 8.59 9.21 -11.37
CA LEU A 8 9.78 8.77 -10.64
C LEU A 8 9.77 7.25 -10.64
N CYS A 9 10.73 6.61 -11.31
CA CYS A 9 10.99 5.18 -11.15
C CYS A 9 12.10 4.97 -10.11
N PRO A 10 12.08 3.87 -9.35
CA PRO A 10 11.03 2.86 -9.34
C PRO A 10 9.75 3.35 -8.65
N ARG A 11 8.59 2.87 -9.11
CA ARG A 11 7.28 3.18 -8.53
C ARG A 11 6.41 1.94 -8.38
N CYS A 12 5.55 1.96 -7.38
CA CYS A 12 4.71 0.84 -7.03
C CYS A 12 3.24 1.28 -6.88
N GLN A 13 2.39 0.72 -7.71
CA GLN A 13 0.94 0.83 -7.58
C GLN A 13 0.43 -0.29 -6.67
N VAL A 14 -0.47 0.05 -5.74
CA VAL A 14 -1.09 -0.90 -4.81
C VAL A 14 -2.61 -0.77 -4.84
N ASP A 15 -3.30 -1.89 -4.69
CA ASP A 15 -4.77 -1.94 -4.66
C ASP A 15 -5.27 -3.07 -3.74
N GLY A 16 -6.30 -2.79 -2.96
CA GLY A 16 -6.97 -3.70 -2.05
C GLY A 16 -8.39 -4.06 -2.51
N SER A 17 -8.59 -5.28 -3.01
CA SER A 17 -9.93 -5.79 -3.33
C SER A 17 -10.67 -6.25 -2.09
N TRP A 18 -11.90 -5.79 -1.88
CA TRP A 18 -12.74 -6.16 -0.74
C TRP A 18 -14.21 -6.36 -1.12
N THR A 19 -14.93 -7.22 -0.38
CA THR A 19 -16.37 -7.41 -0.52
C THR A 19 -16.97 -7.78 0.83
N ALA A 20 -18.12 -7.21 1.18
CA ALA A 20 -18.71 -7.27 2.52
C ALA A 20 -18.89 -8.70 3.08
N ASP A 21 -19.35 -9.63 2.24
CA ASP A 21 -19.64 -11.01 2.66
C ASP A 21 -18.57 -12.02 2.20
N ALA A 22 -17.46 -11.54 1.63
CA ALA A 22 -16.38 -12.42 1.23
C ALA A 22 -15.59 -12.87 2.45
N LEU A 23 -15.27 -14.17 2.52
CA LEU A 23 -14.38 -14.72 3.55
C LEU A 23 -12.94 -14.21 3.41
N VAL A 24 -12.60 -13.71 2.23
CA VAL A 24 -11.27 -13.28 1.86
C VAL A 24 -11.31 -11.94 1.13
N PHE A 25 -10.18 -11.25 1.19
CA PHE A 25 -9.91 -10.06 0.39
C PHE A 25 -8.56 -10.25 -0.31
N GLY A 26 -8.34 -9.54 -1.41
CA GLY A 26 -7.13 -9.64 -2.22
C GLY A 26 -6.31 -8.36 -2.16
N ARG A 27 -4.99 -8.50 -2.27
CA ARG A 27 -4.05 -7.38 -2.38
C ARG A 27 -3.24 -7.54 -3.65
N GLY A 28 -3.14 -6.46 -4.42
CA GLY A 28 -2.41 -6.40 -5.68
C GLY A 28 -1.32 -5.33 -5.63
N THR A 29 -0.22 -5.58 -6.34
CA THR A 29 0.83 -4.60 -6.58
C THR A 29 1.43 -4.74 -7.97
N VAL A 30 1.78 -3.60 -8.55
CA VAL A 30 2.59 -3.46 -9.77
C VAL A 30 3.78 -2.57 -9.46
N LEU A 31 4.99 -3.13 -9.51
CA LEU A 31 6.26 -2.40 -9.39
C LEU A 31 6.84 -2.17 -10.77
N GLU A 32 7.00 -0.91 -11.15
CA GLU A 32 7.74 -0.49 -12.33
C GLU A 32 9.16 -0.09 -11.94
N LEU A 33 10.15 -0.66 -12.62
CA LEU A 33 11.57 -0.41 -12.40
C LEU A 33 12.12 0.63 -13.39
N GLU A 34 13.30 1.18 -13.09
CA GLU A 34 13.97 2.18 -13.94
C GLU A 34 14.34 1.63 -15.33
N ASP A 35 14.55 0.33 -15.45
CA ASP A 35 14.84 -0.34 -16.73
C ASP A 35 13.59 -0.56 -17.60
N GLY A 36 12.42 -0.08 -17.15
CA GLY A 36 11.14 -0.23 -17.83
C GLY A 36 10.49 -1.60 -17.63
N SER A 37 11.11 -2.51 -16.87
CA SER A 37 10.49 -3.79 -16.52
C SER A 37 9.47 -3.64 -15.40
N SER A 38 8.51 -4.58 -15.35
CA SER A 38 7.47 -4.61 -14.31
C SER A 38 7.51 -5.93 -13.53
N ARG A 39 7.23 -5.83 -12.23
CA ARG A 39 7.01 -6.98 -11.34
C ARG A 39 5.62 -6.88 -10.73
N PHE A 40 5.00 -8.03 -10.52
CA PHE A 40 3.62 -8.13 -10.04
C PHE A 40 3.58 -8.94 -8.74
N GLY A 41 2.71 -8.53 -7.82
CA GLY A 41 2.43 -9.27 -6.59
C GLY A 41 0.94 -9.37 -6.34
N LEU A 42 0.47 -10.59 -6.03
CA LEU A 42 -0.92 -10.83 -5.64
C LEU A 42 -0.96 -11.75 -4.43
N LEU A 43 -1.81 -11.44 -3.46
CA LEU A 43 -1.99 -12.27 -2.28
C LEU A 43 -3.42 -12.17 -1.72
N VAL A 44 -3.98 -13.33 -1.38
CA VAL A 44 -5.28 -13.45 -0.71
C VAL A 44 -5.10 -13.66 0.80
N ARG A 45 -5.96 -13.02 1.60
CA ARG A 45 -6.03 -13.20 3.06
C ARG A 45 -7.47 -13.17 3.55
N LYS A 46 -7.68 -13.55 4.82
CA LYS A 46 -8.98 -13.41 5.48
C LYS A 46 -9.45 -11.95 5.40
N THR A 47 -10.72 -11.75 5.11
CA THR A 47 -11.32 -10.43 4.87
C THR A 47 -11.03 -9.42 5.98
N ARG A 48 -11.07 -8.14 5.61
CA ARG A 48 -10.92 -7.00 6.52
C ARG A 48 -12.25 -6.34 6.83
N LEU A 49 -12.24 -5.41 7.77
CA LEU A 49 -13.46 -4.77 8.27
C LEU A 49 -14.12 -3.85 7.23
N SER A 50 -13.33 -3.27 6.33
CA SER A 50 -13.82 -2.31 5.34
C SER A 50 -12.90 -2.26 4.10
N PRO A 51 -13.34 -1.63 2.99
CA PRO A 51 -12.48 -1.36 1.84
C PRO A 51 -11.20 -0.61 2.20
N ILE A 52 -11.28 0.44 3.02
CA ILE A 52 -10.11 1.24 3.38
C ILE A 52 -9.09 0.44 4.24
N ASN A 53 -9.55 -0.52 5.05
CA ASN A 53 -8.64 -1.46 5.73
C ASN A 53 -7.92 -2.38 4.74
N ALA A 54 -8.61 -2.83 3.67
CA ALA A 54 -8.00 -3.66 2.64
C ALA A 54 -6.92 -2.89 1.85
N GLU A 55 -7.18 -1.63 1.54
CA GLU A 55 -6.23 -0.72 0.86
C GLU A 55 -4.98 -0.47 1.70
N LEU A 56 -5.15 -0.08 2.97
CA LEU A 56 -4.01 0.16 3.87
C LEU A 56 -3.18 -1.11 4.07
N GLU A 57 -3.81 -2.27 4.20
CA GLU A 57 -3.08 -3.53 4.33
C GLU A 57 -2.41 -3.98 3.02
N ALA A 58 -2.96 -3.65 1.85
CA ALA A 58 -2.29 -3.83 0.56
C ALA A 58 -0.97 -3.05 0.52
N LEU A 59 -1.01 -1.79 0.94
CA LEU A 59 0.17 -0.93 1.04
C LEU A 59 1.21 -1.48 2.01
N ILE A 60 0.84 -1.76 3.27
CA ILE A 60 1.74 -2.26 4.30
C ILE A 60 2.40 -3.59 3.88
N TRP A 61 1.60 -4.51 3.32
CA TRP A 61 2.11 -5.79 2.84
C TRP A 61 3.15 -5.59 1.74
N THR A 62 2.85 -4.73 0.78
CA THR A 62 3.76 -4.44 -0.34
C THR A 62 5.07 -3.83 0.14
N MET A 63 5.00 -2.83 1.04
CA MET A 63 6.20 -2.25 1.67
C MET A 63 7.06 -3.30 2.36
N LYS A 64 6.45 -4.21 3.13
CA LYS A 64 7.17 -5.30 3.82
C LYS A 64 7.83 -6.28 2.85
N ILE A 65 7.15 -6.66 1.78
CA ILE A 65 7.72 -7.53 0.74
C ILE A 65 8.95 -6.86 0.12
N PHE A 66 8.87 -5.56 -0.19
CA PHE A 66 9.98 -4.84 -0.78
C PHE A 66 11.18 -4.69 0.14
N LEU A 67 10.96 -4.45 1.45
CA LEU A 67 12.04 -4.55 2.44
C LEU A 67 12.70 -5.94 2.43
N GLN A 68 11.91 -7.01 2.36
CA GLN A 68 12.43 -8.39 2.34
C GLN A 68 13.28 -8.68 1.09
N ILE A 69 12.94 -8.09 -0.05
CA ILE A 69 13.71 -8.24 -1.30
C ILE A 69 14.71 -7.10 -1.55
N SER A 70 15.02 -6.31 -0.50
CA SER A 70 16.02 -5.23 -0.52
C SER A 70 15.77 -4.13 -1.56
N ILE A 71 14.49 -3.80 -1.79
CA ILE A 71 14.09 -2.61 -2.53
C ILE A 71 13.59 -1.58 -1.52
N PHE A 72 14.30 -0.47 -1.45
CA PHE A 72 14.13 0.52 -0.39
C PHE A 72 13.53 1.82 -0.95
N SER A 73 14.17 2.43 -1.94
CA SER A 73 13.68 3.70 -2.48
C SER A 73 12.67 3.49 -3.62
N MET A 74 11.39 3.84 -3.42
CA MET A 74 10.38 3.91 -4.49
C MET A 74 9.21 4.82 -4.12
N ALA A 75 8.47 5.30 -5.13
CA ALA A 75 7.18 5.95 -4.90
C ALA A 75 6.06 4.91 -4.78
N PHE A 76 5.19 5.02 -3.76
CA PHE A 76 3.93 4.27 -3.71
C PHE A 76 2.78 5.10 -4.27
N GLU A 77 1.88 4.45 -5.01
CA GLU A 77 0.70 5.01 -5.66
C GLU A 77 -0.54 4.18 -5.30
N THR A 78 -1.66 4.86 -5.01
CA THR A 78 -2.99 4.26 -4.79
C THR A 78 -4.03 5.22 -5.37
N ASP A 79 -5.15 4.69 -5.85
CA ASP A 79 -6.32 5.47 -6.29
C ASP A 79 -7.30 5.76 -5.13
N CYS A 80 -7.05 5.24 -3.93
CA CYS A 80 -7.90 5.42 -2.76
C CYS A 80 -7.65 6.78 -2.08
N LEU A 81 -8.42 7.80 -2.48
CA LEU A 81 -8.33 9.14 -1.89
C LEU A 81 -8.55 9.17 -0.36
N GLN A 82 -9.37 8.27 0.18
CA GLN A 82 -9.60 8.21 1.63
C GLN A 82 -8.36 7.72 2.37
N LEU A 83 -7.67 6.72 1.81
CA LEU A 83 -6.39 6.26 2.34
C LEU A 83 -5.35 7.38 2.29
N VAL A 84 -5.36 8.17 1.21
CA VAL A 84 -4.45 9.32 1.07
C VAL A 84 -4.65 10.31 2.20
N LYS A 85 -5.89 10.68 2.50
CA LYS A 85 -6.20 11.59 3.60
C LYS A 85 -5.83 11.01 4.96
N ALA A 86 -6.08 9.72 5.18
CA ALA A 86 -5.72 9.04 6.42
C ALA A 86 -4.20 9.09 6.70
N ILE A 87 -3.36 9.00 5.66
CA ILE A 87 -1.90 8.96 5.79
C ILE A 87 -1.26 10.35 5.73
N GLU A 88 -1.58 11.14 4.70
CA GLU A 88 -0.86 12.39 4.39
C GLU A 88 -1.49 13.61 5.07
N GLU A 89 -2.80 13.60 5.28
CA GLU A 89 -3.52 14.68 6.00
C GLU A 89 -3.74 14.33 7.48
N GLU A 90 -3.27 13.15 7.93
CA GLU A 90 -3.48 12.60 9.28
C GLU A 90 -4.96 12.63 9.70
N GLU A 91 -5.89 12.45 8.74
CA GLU A 91 -7.32 12.41 9.04
C GLU A 91 -7.61 11.26 10.01
N HIS A 92 -8.40 11.53 11.04
CA HIS A 92 -8.66 10.52 12.07
C HIS A 92 -9.66 9.47 11.58
N TRP A 93 -9.18 8.23 11.42
CA TRP A 93 -9.97 7.06 11.08
C TRP A 93 -9.87 6.02 12.20
N PRO A 94 -10.84 5.96 13.15
CA PRO A 94 -10.79 5.06 14.30
C PRO A 94 -10.61 3.58 13.91
N THR A 95 -11.16 3.18 12.76
CA THR A 95 -11.10 1.79 12.27
C THR A 95 -9.75 1.40 11.68
N LEU A 96 -8.81 2.34 11.54
CA LEU A 96 -7.48 2.12 10.96
C LEU A 96 -6.36 2.29 11.98
N GLU A 97 -6.65 2.59 13.24
CA GLU A 97 -5.64 3.01 14.23
C GLU A 97 -4.49 1.98 14.36
N SER A 98 -4.82 0.69 14.49
CA SER A 98 -3.81 -0.37 14.56
C SER A 98 -2.99 -0.52 13.28
N GLU A 99 -3.63 -0.42 12.12
CA GLU A 99 -2.97 -0.54 10.82
C GLU A 99 -2.10 0.69 10.53
N LEU A 100 -2.51 1.89 10.95
CA LEU A 100 -1.72 3.11 10.81
C LEU A 100 -0.49 3.11 11.72
N GLU A 101 -0.58 2.53 12.92
CA GLU A 101 0.60 2.30 13.77
C GLU A 101 1.61 1.37 13.06
N GLU A 102 1.13 0.26 12.50
CA GLU A 102 1.95 -0.67 11.73
C GLU A 102 2.56 -0.02 10.49
N PHE A 103 1.78 0.74 9.72
CA PHE A 103 2.25 1.53 8.59
C PHE A 103 3.39 2.47 9.00
N ASN A 104 3.21 3.22 10.09
CA ASN A 104 4.21 4.13 10.61
C ASN A 104 5.50 3.42 11.00
N MET A 105 5.42 2.21 11.57
CA MET A 105 6.59 1.40 11.91
C MET A 105 7.37 0.95 10.66
N VAL A 106 6.66 0.61 9.59
CA VAL A 106 7.29 0.21 8.32
C VAL A 106 7.85 1.43 7.57
N ALA A 107 7.10 2.54 7.51
CA ALA A 107 7.49 3.78 6.85
C ALA A 107 8.66 4.49 7.53
N LYS A 108 8.77 4.43 8.87
CA LYS A 108 9.89 5.05 9.63
C LYS A 108 11.18 4.25 9.59
N ASN A 109 11.17 3.02 9.08
CA ASN A 109 12.44 2.39 8.70
C ASN A 109 13.04 3.26 7.58
N LYS A 110 14.28 3.74 7.75
CA LYS A 110 15.02 4.69 6.86
C LYS A 110 15.15 4.28 5.37
N TYR A 111 14.40 3.29 4.96
CA TYR A 111 14.39 2.71 3.64
C TYR A 111 13.29 3.30 2.76
N PHE A 112 12.18 3.81 3.31
CA PHE A 112 11.11 4.48 2.57
C PHE A 112 10.99 5.96 2.94
#